data_AF-H2YZY5-F1
#
_entry.id   AF-H2YZY5-F1
#
_cell.length_a   1.000
_cell.length_b   1.000
_cell.length_c   1.000
_cell.angle_alpha   90.00
_cell.angle_beta   90.00
_cell.angle_gamma   90.00
#
_symmetry.space_group_name_H-M   'P 1'
#
loop_
_entity.id
_entity.type
_entity.pdbx_description
1 polymer ?
#
loop_
_entity_poly.entity_id
_entity_poly.type
_entity_poly.pdbx_seq_one_letter_code
_entity_poly.pdbx_strand_id
1 'polypeptide(L)'
;MTSRVSNRKLGVMASGIRGKGLSVVKAFTKKFGGTFHNKFVPGEVTHVIVRTEQSRCDRTLKYLQAIASKSWVVSILWVTQSLKQKKLLSEIEFEVITDSVETDPVLFNGPRRSRESAKDFKLLSDFYICCYPPFALFTADEFMELLKMCGAAVTTNLNELKSDRSNQRKVIAFDADAYTGSLPNYTEIASRNNAEAVSSNWALECIATFTVQPTAVFPVEEFESEMT
;
A
#
# COMPACT_ATOMS: atom_id res chain seq x y z
N MET A 1 -24.12 14.99 -17.96
CA MET A 1 -22.82 14.64 -18.55
C MET A 1 -22.60 13.15 -18.37
N THR A 2 -22.72 12.38 -19.45
CA THR A 2 -22.51 10.93 -19.46
C THR A 2 -21.00 10.67 -19.38
N SER A 3 -20.52 10.17 -18.24
CA SER A 3 -19.13 9.73 -18.11
C SER A 3 -18.91 8.56 -19.07
N ARG A 4 -17.94 8.71 -19.98
CA ARG A 4 -17.46 7.61 -20.81
C ARG A 4 -16.86 6.57 -19.86
N VAL A 5 -17.56 5.46 -19.64
CA VAL A 5 -16.99 4.27 -19.00
C VAL A 5 -15.81 3.87 -19.89
N SER A 6 -14.59 4.11 -19.42
CA SER A 6 -13.39 3.72 -20.17
C SER A 6 -13.46 2.22 -20.39
N ASN A 7 -13.19 1.78 -21.62
CA ASN A 7 -13.29 0.39 -22.09
C ASN A 7 -12.18 -0.51 -21.48
N ARG A 8 -11.86 -0.33 -20.19
CA ARG A 8 -10.90 -1.16 -19.46
C ARG A 8 -11.58 -2.48 -19.10
N LYS A 9 -10.95 -3.60 -19.47
CA LYS A 9 -11.38 -4.93 -19.04
C LYS A 9 -11.44 -4.97 -17.50
N LEU A 10 -12.52 -5.54 -16.98
CA LEU A 10 -12.76 -5.67 -15.55
C LEU A 10 -11.83 -6.76 -14.97
N GLY A 11 -10.74 -6.37 -14.32
CA GLY A 11 -9.83 -7.27 -13.63
C GLY A 11 -10.04 -7.16 -12.13
N VAL A 12 -10.51 -8.24 -11.50
CA VAL A 12 -11.02 -8.23 -10.13
C VAL A 12 -10.16 -9.11 -9.25
N MET A 13 -9.83 -8.62 -8.06
CA MET A 13 -9.22 -9.38 -6.97
C MET A 13 -10.04 -9.17 -5.70
N ALA A 14 -10.01 -10.13 -4.77
CA ALA A 14 -10.56 -9.97 -3.43
C ALA A 14 -9.46 -9.91 -2.36
N SER A 15 -9.64 -9.07 -1.34
CA SER A 15 -8.81 -9.02 -0.13
C SER A 15 -9.68 -9.13 1.13
N GLY A 16 -9.24 -9.92 2.11
CA GLY A 16 -9.98 -10.13 3.37
C GLY A 16 -11.34 -10.82 3.23
N ILE A 17 -11.64 -11.43 2.08
CA ILE A 17 -12.91 -12.12 1.78
C ILE A 17 -12.62 -13.61 1.52
N ARG A 18 -13.36 -14.49 2.21
CA ARG A 18 -13.22 -15.95 2.14
C ARG A 18 -14.58 -16.64 1.94
N GLY A 19 -14.56 -17.95 1.66
CA GLY A 19 -15.76 -18.78 1.57
C GLY A 19 -16.81 -18.26 0.57
N LYS A 20 -18.07 -18.20 1.01
CA LYS A 20 -19.20 -17.76 0.17
C LYS A 20 -19.01 -16.37 -0.44
N GLY A 21 -18.42 -15.42 0.32
CA GLY A 21 -18.16 -14.07 -0.19
C GLY A 21 -17.22 -14.08 -1.40
N LEU A 22 -16.19 -14.92 -1.39
CA LEU A 22 -15.25 -15.05 -2.50
C LEU A 22 -15.94 -15.66 -3.73
N SER A 23 -16.79 -16.65 -3.54
CA SER A 23 -17.59 -17.24 -4.62
C SER A 23 -18.51 -16.20 -5.27
N VAL A 24 -19.11 -15.31 -4.48
CA VAL A 24 -19.93 -14.19 -4.98
C VAL A 24 -19.12 -13.22 -5.84
N VAL A 25 -17.91 -12.85 -5.41
CA VAL A 25 -17.01 -11.98 -6.20
C VAL A 25 -16.63 -12.64 -7.53
N LYS A 26 -16.30 -13.94 -7.52
CA LYS A 26 -16.00 -14.69 -8.75
C LYS A 26 -17.20 -14.76 -9.70
N ALA A 27 -18.40 -15.01 -9.18
CA ALA A 27 -19.63 -15.05 -9.96
C ALA A 27 -19.96 -13.69 -10.58
N PHE A 28 -19.80 -12.60 -9.83
CA PHE A 28 -19.90 -11.23 -10.33
C PHE A 28 -18.92 -10.96 -11.46
N THR A 29 -17.65 -11.30 -11.25
CA THR A 29 -16.58 -11.09 -12.23
C THR A 29 -16.92 -11.79 -13.54
N LYS A 30 -17.33 -13.07 -13.48
CA LYS A 30 -17.77 -13.84 -14.66
C LYS A 30 -19.00 -13.21 -15.33
N LYS A 31 -20.00 -12.80 -14.56
CA LYS A 31 -21.26 -12.24 -15.08
C LYS A 31 -21.04 -10.97 -15.91
N PHE A 32 -20.09 -10.13 -15.50
CA PHE A 32 -19.77 -8.88 -16.18
C PHE A 32 -18.55 -8.99 -17.11
N GLY A 33 -18.19 -10.22 -17.54
CA GLY A 33 -17.15 -10.45 -18.54
C GLY A 33 -15.73 -10.10 -18.09
N GLY A 34 -15.49 -10.06 -16.77
CA GLY A 34 -14.20 -9.76 -16.18
C GLY A 34 -13.31 -10.99 -15.96
N THR A 35 -12.09 -10.73 -15.48
CA THR A 35 -11.10 -11.75 -15.09
C THR A 35 -10.86 -11.67 -13.59
N PHE A 36 -10.87 -12.81 -12.91
CA PHE A 36 -10.56 -12.87 -11.48
C PHE A 36 -9.09 -13.26 -11.28
N HIS A 37 -8.36 -12.47 -10.50
CA HIS A 37 -6.93 -12.67 -10.23
C HIS A 37 -6.71 -13.16 -8.80
N ASN A 38 -5.92 -14.23 -8.63
CA ASN A 38 -5.51 -14.73 -7.32
C ASN A 38 -4.27 -14.00 -6.77
N LYS A 39 -3.39 -13.55 -7.67
CA LYS A 39 -2.19 -12.73 -7.38
C LYS A 39 -2.35 -11.34 -7.99
N PHE A 40 -1.76 -10.34 -7.36
CA PHE A 40 -1.87 -8.98 -7.86
C PHE A 40 -1.00 -8.84 -9.10
N VAL A 41 -1.58 -8.36 -10.20
CA VAL A 41 -0.86 -8.14 -11.47
C VAL A 41 -1.06 -6.67 -11.87
N PRO A 42 -0.03 -5.83 -11.75
CA PRO A 42 -0.11 -4.42 -12.12
C PRO A 42 -0.59 -4.24 -13.57
N GLY A 43 -1.54 -3.33 -13.79
CA GLY A 43 -2.13 -3.09 -15.11
C GLY A 43 -3.26 -4.03 -15.50
N GLU A 44 -3.36 -5.23 -14.91
CA GLU A 44 -4.47 -6.16 -15.14
C GLU A 44 -5.54 -6.05 -14.03
N VAL A 45 -5.12 -5.96 -12.76
CA VAL A 45 -6.04 -5.80 -11.63
C VAL A 45 -6.52 -4.35 -11.57
N THR A 46 -7.77 -4.13 -12.00
CA THR A 46 -8.41 -2.80 -11.98
C THR A 46 -9.24 -2.55 -10.73
N HIS A 47 -9.69 -3.61 -10.04
CA HIS A 47 -10.52 -3.54 -8.85
C HIS A 47 -10.04 -4.52 -7.78
N VAL A 48 -9.82 -4.03 -6.56
CA VAL A 48 -9.67 -4.85 -5.37
C VAL A 48 -10.93 -4.71 -4.51
N ILE A 49 -11.66 -5.81 -4.38
CA ILE A 49 -12.87 -5.92 -3.56
C ILE A 49 -12.47 -6.24 -2.14
N VAL A 50 -12.93 -5.45 -1.19
CA VAL A 50 -12.66 -5.63 0.23
C VAL A 50 -13.94 -5.76 1.04
N ARG A 51 -13.83 -6.41 2.20
CA ARG A 51 -14.87 -6.34 3.23
C ARG A 51 -14.77 -4.98 3.91
N THR A 52 -15.91 -4.34 4.13
CA THR A 52 -15.96 -3.01 4.74
C THR A 52 -16.93 -2.95 5.90
N GLU A 53 -16.59 -2.15 6.90
CA GLU A 53 -17.45 -1.74 8.00
C GLU A 53 -17.45 -0.21 8.03
N GLN A 54 -18.62 0.43 7.93
CA GLN A 54 -18.75 1.90 7.87
C GLN A 54 -17.80 2.58 6.84
N SER A 55 -17.69 2.00 5.64
CA SER A 55 -16.79 2.46 4.56
C SER A 55 -15.29 2.39 4.87
N ARG A 56 -14.90 1.69 5.94
CA ARG A 56 -13.52 1.37 6.32
C ARG A 56 -13.19 -0.09 6.05
N CYS A 57 -11.93 -0.44 5.84
CA CYS A 57 -11.50 -1.84 5.67
C CYS A 57 -10.22 -2.19 6.43
N ASP A 58 -9.95 -3.48 6.61
CA ASP A 58 -8.65 -3.94 7.12
C ASP A 58 -7.51 -3.57 6.16
N ARG A 59 -6.40 -3.05 6.68
CA ARG A 59 -5.18 -2.81 5.90
C ARG A 59 -4.54 -4.15 5.54
N THR A 60 -4.31 -4.38 4.25
CA THR A 60 -3.69 -5.61 3.74
C THR A 60 -2.69 -5.26 2.63
N LEU A 61 -1.74 -6.15 2.32
CA LEU A 61 -0.81 -5.93 1.20
C LEU A 61 -1.55 -5.69 -0.12
N LYS A 62 -2.62 -6.44 -0.40
CA LYS A 62 -3.46 -6.25 -1.59
C LYS A 62 -4.17 -4.90 -1.64
N TYR A 63 -4.58 -4.37 -0.49
CA TYR A 63 -5.15 -3.02 -0.38
C TYR A 63 -4.09 -1.98 -0.76
N LEU A 64 -2.88 -2.09 -0.20
CA LEU A 64 -1.78 -1.17 -0.52
C LEU A 64 -1.33 -1.28 -1.98
N GLN A 65 -1.25 -2.49 -2.54
CA GLN A 65 -0.95 -2.72 -3.96
C GLN A 65 -1.97 -2.07 -4.89
N ALA A 66 -3.25 -2.12 -4.53
CA ALA A 66 -4.32 -1.47 -5.28
C ALA A 66 -4.13 0.05 -5.30
N ILE A 67 -3.84 0.65 -4.14
CA ILE A 67 -3.57 2.08 -4.02
C ILE A 67 -2.30 2.45 -4.78
N ALA A 68 -1.20 1.71 -4.64
CA ALA A 68 0.03 1.94 -5.38
C ALA A 68 -0.18 1.87 -6.93
N SER A 69 -1.12 1.04 -7.38
CA SER A 69 -1.48 0.91 -8.81
C SER A 69 -2.54 1.88 -9.31
N LYS A 70 -3.09 2.73 -8.44
CA LYS A 70 -4.23 3.63 -8.76
C LYS A 70 -5.48 2.85 -9.21
N SER A 71 -5.62 1.62 -8.71
CA SER A 71 -6.77 0.75 -8.95
C SER A 71 -7.92 1.10 -8.01
N TRP A 72 -9.15 0.72 -8.39
CA TRP A 72 -10.29 0.88 -7.51
C TRP A 72 -10.15 -0.01 -6.27
N VAL A 73 -10.39 0.57 -5.10
CA VAL A 73 -10.61 -0.17 -3.86
C VAL A 73 -12.06 0.02 -3.47
N VAL A 74 -12.85 -1.04 -3.59
CA VAL A 74 -14.31 -0.95 -3.44
C VAL A 74 -14.84 -2.02 -2.49
N SER A 75 -15.91 -1.67 -1.79
CA SER A 75 -16.62 -2.59 -0.91
C SER A 75 -17.22 -3.77 -1.67
N ILE A 76 -17.29 -4.93 -1.01
CA ILE A 76 -18.10 -6.07 -1.46
C ILE A 76 -19.58 -5.70 -1.69
N LEU A 77 -20.07 -4.60 -1.10
CA LEU A 77 -21.40 -4.08 -1.38
C LEU A 77 -21.57 -3.67 -2.85
N TRP A 78 -20.51 -3.18 -3.53
CA TRP A 78 -20.56 -2.90 -4.97
C TRP A 78 -20.91 -4.14 -5.77
N VAL A 79 -20.28 -5.26 -5.40
CA VAL A 79 -20.48 -6.57 -6.01
C VAL A 79 -21.91 -7.07 -5.77
N THR A 80 -22.38 -7.08 -4.52
CA THR A 80 -23.69 -7.62 -4.18
C THR A 80 -24.83 -6.78 -4.75
N GLN A 81 -24.72 -5.45 -4.71
CA GLN A 81 -25.73 -4.55 -5.27
C GLN A 81 -25.75 -4.61 -6.81
N SER A 82 -24.59 -4.68 -7.47
CA SER A 82 -24.54 -4.86 -8.92
C SER A 82 -25.15 -6.19 -9.38
N LEU A 83 -24.91 -7.27 -8.63
CA LEU A 83 -25.55 -8.56 -8.89
C LEU A 83 -27.07 -8.48 -8.74
N LYS A 84 -27.56 -7.87 -7.64
CA LYS A 84 -28.99 -7.70 -7.33
C LYS A 84 -29.71 -6.91 -8.40
N GLN A 85 -29.13 -5.80 -8.85
CA GLN A 85 -29.69 -4.94 -9.90
C GLN A 85 -29.43 -5.46 -11.31
N LYS A 86 -28.68 -6.56 -11.46
CA LYS A 86 -28.25 -7.14 -12.75
C LYS A 86 -27.55 -6.11 -13.66
N LYS A 87 -26.90 -5.11 -13.06
CA LYS A 87 -26.24 -4.00 -13.74
C LYS A 87 -24.92 -3.71 -13.04
N LEU A 88 -23.88 -3.39 -13.80
CA LEU A 88 -22.63 -2.91 -13.22
C LEU A 88 -22.85 -1.48 -12.71
N LEU A 89 -22.84 -1.31 -11.39
CA LEU A 89 -23.04 -0.01 -10.76
C LEU A 89 -21.75 0.82 -10.80
N SER A 90 -21.89 2.13 -10.60
CA SER A 90 -20.76 3.03 -10.39
C SER A 90 -19.98 2.61 -9.14
N GLU A 91 -18.65 2.66 -9.21
CA GLU A 91 -17.74 2.33 -8.12
C GLU A 91 -17.72 3.40 -7.03
N ILE A 92 -17.97 4.66 -7.40
CA ILE A 92 -17.80 5.86 -6.55
C ILE A 92 -18.52 5.73 -5.20
N GLU A 93 -19.76 5.25 -5.19
CA GLU A 93 -20.58 5.12 -3.96
C GLU A 93 -20.10 4.00 -3.03
N PHE A 94 -19.21 3.14 -3.52
CA PHE A 94 -18.69 1.98 -2.80
C PHE A 94 -17.18 2.04 -2.61
N GLU A 95 -16.53 3.13 -3.03
CA GLU A 95 -15.10 3.35 -2.86
C GLU A 95 -14.78 3.43 -1.36
N VAL A 96 -13.71 2.73 -0.96
CA VAL A 96 -13.26 2.75 0.44
C VAL A 96 -12.73 4.13 0.78
N ILE A 97 -13.16 4.65 1.93
CA ILE A 97 -12.72 5.97 2.41
C ILE A 97 -11.35 5.85 3.07
N THR A 98 -11.16 4.89 3.96
CA THR A 98 -9.90 4.70 4.70
C THR A 98 -9.77 3.27 5.23
N ASP A 99 -8.61 2.90 5.76
CA ASP A 99 -8.42 1.62 6.45
C ASP A 99 -8.69 1.71 7.97
N SER A 100 -8.59 0.60 8.69
CA SER A 100 -8.85 0.52 10.13
C SER A 100 -7.76 1.14 11.00
N VAL A 101 -6.59 1.47 10.45
CA VAL A 101 -5.45 2.04 11.19
C VAL A 101 -5.48 3.57 11.22
N GLU A 102 -5.82 4.21 10.10
CA GLU A 102 -5.81 5.68 9.99
C GLU A 102 -6.94 6.34 10.79
N THR A 103 -6.60 7.25 11.70
CA THR A 103 -7.58 7.92 12.58
C THR A 103 -7.80 9.39 12.24
N ASP A 104 -6.91 10.03 11.50
CA ASP A 104 -7.01 11.43 11.08
C ASP A 104 -7.91 11.57 9.82
N PRO A 105 -9.08 12.23 9.94
CA PRO A 105 -9.97 12.44 8.80
C PRO A 105 -9.35 13.23 7.64
N VAL A 106 -8.30 14.04 7.88
CA VAL A 106 -7.59 14.78 6.83
C VAL A 106 -6.86 13.83 5.88
N LEU A 107 -6.37 12.71 6.41
CA LEU A 107 -5.62 11.69 5.67
C LEU A 107 -6.53 10.62 5.03
N PHE A 108 -7.84 10.70 5.24
CA PHE A 108 -8.79 9.83 4.57
C PHE A 108 -8.79 10.05 3.05
N ASN A 109 -9.49 9.16 2.35
CA ASN A 109 -9.64 9.10 0.90
C ASN A 109 -8.33 8.80 0.16
N GLY A 110 -7.37 8.14 0.79
CA GLY A 110 -6.14 7.68 0.15
C GLY A 110 -6.36 6.87 -1.15
N PRO A 111 -7.29 5.89 -1.19
CA PRO A 111 -7.62 5.17 -2.42
C PRO A 111 -8.07 6.10 -3.56
N ARG A 112 -8.97 7.04 -3.26
CA ARG A 112 -9.48 8.03 -4.21
C ARG A 112 -8.38 8.99 -4.68
N ARG A 113 -7.57 9.50 -3.75
CA ARG A 113 -6.45 10.41 -4.02
C ARG A 113 -5.45 9.75 -4.97
N SER A 114 -5.16 8.48 -4.76
CA SER A 114 -4.35 7.68 -5.68
C SER A 114 -4.95 7.59 -7.08
N ARG A 115 -6.20 7.14 -7.16
CA ARG A 115 -6.91 6.95 -8.43
C ARG A 115 -7.03 8.23 -9.26
N GLU A 116 -7.24 9.37 -8.59
CA GLU A 116 -7.44 10.68 -9.24
C GLU A 116 -6.12 11.42 -9.54
N SER A 117 -4.99 10.95 -9.01
CA SER A 117 -3.68 11.54 -9.29
C SER A 117 -3.27 11.37 -10.76
N ALA A 118 -2.42 12.29 -11.25
CA ALA A 118 -1.91 12.26 -12.63
C ALA A 118 -1.25 10.91 -12.96
N LYS A 119 -1.41 10.40 -14.18
CA LYS A 119 -0.98 9.02 -14.53
C LYS A 119 0.52 8.78 -14.31
N ASP A 120 1.31 9.80 -14.57
CA ASP A 120 2.78 9.86 -14.43
C ASP A 120 3.25 10.18 -13.01
N PHE A 121 2.38 10.71 -12.14
CA PHE A 121 2.72 10.97 -10.75
C PHE A 121 3.06 9.66 -10.00
N LYS A 122 4.18 9.66 -9.28
CA LYS A 122 4.69 8.55 -8.49
C LYS A 122 4.96 9.03 -7.07
N LEU A 123 4.22 8.47 -6.11
CA LEU A 123 4.20 8.94 -4.72
C LEU A 123 5.59 9.02 -4.07
N LEU A 124 6.48 8.07 -4.39
CA LEU A 124 7.78 7.91 -3.76
C LEU A 124 8.95 8.06 -4.76
N SER A 125 8.76 8.77 -5.89
CA SER A 125 9.80 8.94 -6.92
C SER A 125 11.11 9.53 -6.38
N ASP A 126 10.99 10.37 -5.36
CA ASP A 126 12.11 11.15 -4.83
C ASP A 126 12.91 10.37 -3.79
N PHE A 127 12.60 9.09 -3.58
CA PHE A 127 13.20 8.26 -2.55
C PHE A 127 14.05 7.12 -3.12
N TYR A 128 15.20 6.89 -2.47
CA TYR A 128 15.96 5.65 -2.57
C TYR A 128 15.92 4.93 -1.23
N ILE A 129 15.19 3.83 -1.19
CA ILE A 129 14.83 3.13 0.05
C ILE A 129 15.63 1.83 0.17
N CYS A 130 16.45 1.71 1.19
CA CYS A 130 17.02 0.44 1.60
C CYS A 130 16.04 -0.28 2.54
N CYS A 131 15.46 -1.39 2.10
CA CYS A 131 14.66 -2.28 2.93
C CYS A 131 15.60 -3.13 3.78
N TYR A 132 15.62 -2.88 5.09
CA TYR A 132 16.51 -3.54 6.04
C TYR A 132 15.73 -4.65 6.81
N PRO A 133 15.75 -5.90 6.32
CA PRO A 133 15.02 -7.01 6.95
C PRO A 133 15.60 -7.37 8.33
N PRO A 134 14.85 -8.13 9.16
CA PRO A 134 13.57 -8.78 8.91
C PRO A 134 12.36 -7.84 8.95
N PHE A 135 11.24 -8.36 8.44
CA PHE A 135 9.91 -7.73 8.46
C PHE A 135 8.90 -8.76 8.99
N ALA A 136 7.98 -8.34 9.86
CA ALA A 136 7.07 -9.25 10.55
C ALA A 136 5.87 -9.68 9.70
N LEU A 137 5.37 -8.77 8.86
CA LEU A 137 4.10 -8.94 8.14
C LEU A 137 4.24 -9.31 6.65
N PHE A 138 5.42 -9.15 6.09
CA PHE A 138 5.69 -9.35 4.66
C PHE A 138 7.17 -9.69 4.44
N THR A 139 7.49 -10.22 3.27
CA THR A 139 8.88 -10.42 2.85
C THR A 139 9.51 -9.11 2.36
N ALA A 140 10.84 -9.04 2.36
CA ALA A 140 11.56 -7.89 1.78
C ALA A 140 11.21 -7.68 0.29
N ASP A 141 11.02 -8.76 -0.46
CA ASP A 141 10.65 -8.71 -1.87
C ASP A 141 9.25 -8.11 -2.07
N GLU A 142 8.25 -8.54 -1.29
CA GLU A 142 6.90 -7.98 -1.35
C GLU A 142 6.89 -6.48 -1.01
N PHE A 143 7.69 -6.06 -0.03
CA PHE A 143 7.81 -4.65 0.33
C PHE A 143 8.50 -3.84 -0.77
N MET A 144 9.62 -4.33 -1.30
CA MET A 144 10.32 -3.70 -2.41
C MET A 144 9.45 -3.58 -3.66
N GLU A 145 8.67 -4.62 -4.01
CA GLU A 145 7.72 -4.58 -5.12
C GLU A 145 6.68 -3.47 -4.91
N LEU A 146 6.11 -3.38 -3.71
CA LEU A 146 5.13 -2.35 -3.37
C LEU A 146 5.73 -0.93 -3.50
N LEU A 147 6.94 -0.71 -2.99
CA LEU A 147 7.65 0.58 -3.07
C LEU A 147 7.99 0.95 -4.52
N LYS A 148 8.43 -0.02 -5.35
CA LYS A 148 8.70 0.17 -6.78
C LYS A 148 7.45 0.62 -7.54
N MET A 149 6.27 0.08 -7.20
CA MET A 149 5.00 0.51 -7.81
C MET A 149 4.72 2.00 -7.57
N CYS A 150 5.13 2.51 -6.41
CA CYS A 150 5.08 3.93 -6.03
C CYS A 150 6.22 4.78 -6.60
N GLY A 151 7.15 4.18 -7.36
CA GLY A 151 8.24 4.87 -8.06
C GLY A 151 9.55 5.01 -7.29
N ALA A 152 9.65 4.44 -6.09
CA ALA A 152 10.90 4.47 -5.34
C ALA A 152 11.98 3.64 -6.04
N ALA A 153 13.24 4.09 -5.96
CA ALA A 153 14.37 3.20 -6.10
C ALA A 153 14.48 2.37 -4.81
N VAL A 154 14.80 1.08 -4.91
CA VAL A 154 14.88 0.21 -3.72
C VAL A 154 16.06 -0.75 -3.78
N THR A 155 16.55 -1.13 -2.61
CA THR A 155 17.60 -2.14 -2.42
C THR A 155 17.45 -2.80 -1.05
N THR A 156 18.10 -3.95 -0.84
CA THR A 156 18.34 -4.51 0.50
C THR A 156 19.80 -4.35 0.95
N ASN A 157 20.66 -3.83 0.07
CA ASN A 157 22.09 -3.73 0.30
C ASN A 157 22.49 -2.30 0.65
N LEU A 158 22.88 -2.09 1.91
CA LEU A 158 23.35 -0.78 2.41
C LEU A 158 24.48 -0.19 1.56
N ASN A 159 25.36 -1.02 0.99
CA ASN A 159 26.47 -0.50 0.19
C ASN A 159 25.99 0.22 -1.08
N GLU A 160 24.83 -0.14 -1.62
CA GLU A 160 24.29 0.53 -2.80
C GLU A 160 23.80 1.94 -2.50
N LEU A 161 23.49 2.27 -1.23
CA LEU A 161 23.20 3.65 -0.81
C LEU A 161 24.42 4.58 -0.97
N LYS A 162 25.64 4.07 -1.11
CA LYS A 162 26.82 4.89 -1.41
C LYS A 162 26.84 5.41 -2.84
N SER A 163 26.01 4.85 -3.73
CA SER A 163 25.89 5.36 -5.09
C SER A 163 25.45 6.83 -5.10
N ASP A 164 25.98 7.58 -6.07
CA ASP A 164 25.56 8.96 -6.27
C ASP A 164 24.16 8.98 -6.88
N ARG A 165 23.22 9.35 -6.02
CA ARG A 165 21.81 9.62 -6.36
C ARG A 165 21.42 10.95 -5.72
N SER A 166 22.20 11.99 -5.98
CA SER A 166 22.08 13.33 -5.38
C SER A 166 20.65 13.92 -5.39
N ASN A 167 19.81 13.49 -6.34
CA ASN A 167 18.44 13.98 -6.50
C ASN A 167 17.40 13.17 -5.72
N GLN A 168 17.80 12.11 -4.99
CA GLN A 168 16.89 11.26 -4.22
C GLN A 168 17.25 11.26 -2.73
N ARG A 169 16.23 11.35 -1.88
CA ARG A 169 16.35 11.19 -0.43
C ARG A 169 16.63 9.73 -0.09
N LYS A 170 17.69 9.47 0.66
CA LYS A 170 18.08 8.13 1.09
C LYS A 170 17.38 7.78 2.39
N VAL A 171 16.71 6.64 2.41
CA VAL A 171 15.95 6.16 3.57
C VAL A 171 16.30 4.70 3.84
N ILE A 172 16.45 4.34 5.11
CA ILE A 172 16.57 2.95 5.57
C ILE A 172 15.27 2.59 6.28
N ALA A 173 14.49 1.70 5.69
CA ALA A 173 13.23 1.23 6.23
C ALA A 173 13.44 -0.09 6.99
N PHE A 174 13.09 -0.13 8.28
CA PHE A 174 13.23 -1.29 9.15
C PHE A 174 11.92 -1.64 9.84
N ASP A 175 11.81 -2.82 10.45
CA ASP A 175 10.63 -3.23 11.20
C ASP A 175 11.03 -3.67 12.62
N ALA A 176 10.75 -2.83 13.60
CA ALA A 176 11.11 -3.09 14.99
C ALA A 176 10.36 -4.31 15.56
N ASP A 177 9.13 -4.53 15.11
CA ASP A 177 8.28 -5.63 15.59
C ASP A 177 8.74 -7.00 15.09
N ALA A 178 9.64 -7.02 14.09
CA ALA A 178 10.21 -8.25 13.55
C ALA A 178 11.36 -8.83 14.40
N TYR A 179 11.86 -8.09 15.38
CA TYR A 179 12.96 -8.50 16.25
C TYR A 179 12.46 -8.99 17.60
N THR A 180 13.01 -10.12 18.06
CA THR A 180 12.74 -10.68 19.39
C THR A 180 13.89 -10.43 20.39
N GLY A 181 14.94 -9.74 19.96
CA GLY A 181 16.14 -9.43 20.74
C GLY A 181 16.53 -7.96 20.64
N SER A 182 17.82 -7.64 20.85
CA SER A 182 18.30 -6.27 20.75
C SER A 182 18.11 -5.71 19.33
N LEU A 183 17.56 -4.51 19.25
CA LEU A 183 17.37 -3.81 18.00
C LEU A 183 18.73 -3.28 17.49
N PRO A 184 19.01 -3.37 16.18
CA PRO A 184 20.09 -2.63 15.56
C PRO A 184 19.97 -1.13 15.84
N ASN A 185 21.11 -0.43 16.01
CA ASN A 185 21.12 1.02 16.10
C ASN A 185 20.87 1.64 14.70
N TYR A 186 19.61 1.72 14.31
CA TYR A 186 19.21 2.18 12.98
C TYR A 186 19.63 3.63 12.71
N THR A 187 19.63 4.48 13.72
CA THR A 187 20.08 5.88 13.61
C THR A 187 21.56 5.96 13.24
N GLU A 188 22.40 5.16 13.89
CA GLU A 188 23.82 5.08 13.56
C GLU A 188 24.06 4.49 12.16
N ILE A 189 23.34 3.41 11.81
CA ILE A 189 23.42 2.79 10.48
C ILE A 189 23.03 3.80 9.39
N ALA A 190 21.95 4.56 9.59
CA ALA A 190 21.48 5.55 8.63
C ALA A 190 22.42 6.74 8.52
N SER A 191 22.92 7.26 9.65
CA SER A 191 23.93 8.33 9.68
C SER A 191 25.18 7.97 8.87
N ARG A 192 25.72 6.76 9.06
CA ARG A 192 26.89 6.25 8.31
C ARG A 192 26.66 6.14 6.79
N ASN A 193 25.40 6.07 6.36
CA ASN A 193 25.01 5.96 4.95
C ASN A 193 24.40 7.25 4.39
N ASN A 194 24.47 8.36 5.14
CA ASN A 194 23.84 9.64 4.78
C ASN A 194 22.35 9.45 4.40
N ALA A 195 21.62 8.74 5.26
CA ALA A 195 20.23 8.36 5.08
C ALA A 195 19.42 8.66 6.36
N GLU A 196 18.09 8.67 6.23
CA GLU A 196 17.15 8.74 7.35
C GLU A 196 16.68 7.33 7.73
N ALA A 197 16.59 7.03 9.03
CA ALA A 197 16.04 5.77 9.53
C ALA A 197 14.53 5.90 9.75
N VAL A 198 13.73 4.98 9.20
CA VAL A 198 12.26 4.99 9.36
C VAL A 198 11.73 3.57 9.58
N SER A 199 10.59 3.45 10.28
CA SER A 199 9.86 2.19 10.33
C SER A 199 9.23 1.89 8.97
N SER A 200 9.09 0.61 8.65
CA SER A 200 8.39 0.12 7.47
C SER A 200 6.97 0.68 7.40
N ASN A 201 6.34 0.92 8.55
CA ASN A 201 5.01 1.50 8.66
C ASN A 201 4.91 2.91 8.05
N TRP A 202 5.98 3.73 8.08
CA TRP A 202 6.01 5.03 7.41
C TRP A 202 5.65 4.91 5.93
N ALA A 203 6.25 3.94 5.23
CA ALA A 203 5.97 3.74 3.82
C ALA A 203 4.56 3.16 3.59
N LEU A 204 4.10 2.27 4.46
CA LEU A 204 2.73 1.72 4.38
C LEU A 204 1.68 2.82 4.58
N GLU A 205 1.90 3.75 5.51
CA GLU A 205 1.05 4.92 5.75
C GLU A 205 1.09 5.91 4.59
N CYS A 206 2.28 6.17 4.04
CA CYS A 206 2.41 6.99 2.83
C CYS A 206 1.51 6.45 1.72
N ILE A 207 1.58 5.14 1.49
CA ILE A 207 0.79 4.48 0.45
C ILE A 207 -0.69 4.48 0.80
N ALA A 208 -1.08 4.11 2.03
CA ALA A 208 -2.47 4.02 2.45
C ALA A 208 -3.22 5.35 2.32
N THR A 209 -2.55 6.46 2.65
CA THR A 209 -3.08 7.84 2.58
C THR A 209 -2.82 8.50 1.21
N PHE A 210 -2.01 7.84 0.38
CA PHE A 210 -1.44 8.35 -0.86
C PHE A 210 -0.82 9.76 -0.72
N THR A 211 -0.12 9.98 0.40
CA THR A 211 0.51 11.25 0.76
C THR A 211 1.84 10.95 1.44
N VAL A 212 2.92 11.64 1.07
CA VAL A 212 4.22 11.44 1.74
C VAL A 212 4.13 11.98 3.17
N GLN A 213 4.27 11.08 4.13
CA GLN A 213 4.24 11.39 5.56
C GLN A 213 5.59 11.97 6.00
N PRO A 214 5.61 12.85 7.02
CA PRO A 214 6.84 13.24 7.68
C PRO A 214 7.62 12.01 8.15
N THR A 215 8.94 12.02 7.95
CA THR A 215 9.82 11.02 8.52
C THR A 215 9.92 11.30 10.02
N ALA A 216 9.41 10.40 10.85
CA ALA A 216 9.61 10.51 12.30
C ALA A 216 11.10 10.31 12.59
N VAL A 217 11.66 11.18 13.43
CA VAL A 217 12.97 10.91 14.03
C VAL A 217 12.75 9.76 15.01
N PHE A 218 13.37 8.61 14.75
CA PHE A 218 13.37 7.54 15.73
C PHE A 218 14.10 8.02 16.98
N PRO A 219 13.43 8.13 18.14
CA PRO A 219 14.14 8.42 19.37
C PRO A 219 15.15 7.29 19.58
N VAL A 220 16.41 7.67 19.79
CA VAL A 220 17.40 6.77 20.37
C VAL A 220 16.84 6.48 21.76
N GLU A 221 16.20 5.34 21.98
CA GLU A 221 15.94 4.91 23.34
C GLU A 221 17.30 4.91 24.04
N GLU A 222 17.41 5.74 25.08
CA GLU A 222 18.62 5.93 25.87
C GLU A 222 19.01 4.58 26.46
N PHE A 223 19.96 3.91 25.81
CA PHE A 223 20.68 2.75 26.35
C PHE A 223 21.68 3.21 27.43
N GLU A 224 21.23 4.05 28.36
CA GLU A 224 21.99 4.47 29.54
C GLU A 224 21.14 4.34 30.80
N SER A 225 20.83 3.11 31.24
CA SER A 225 20.65 2.84 32.68
C SER A 225 20.57 1.34 33.02
N GLU A 226 21.55 0.52 32.62
CA GLU A 226 21.85 -0.75 33.33
C GLU A 226 23.38 -0.97 33.43
N MET A 227 24.13 0.08 33.76
CA MET A 227 25.53 -0.02 34.19
C MET A 227 25.85 0.96 35.33
N THR A 228 25.01 1.00 36.36
CA THR A 228 25.42 1.50 37.68
C THR A 228 25.07 0.49 38.76
#